data_AF-A0A831UKQ6-F1
#
_entry.id   AF-A0A831UKQ6-F1
#
_cell.length_a   1.000
_cell.length_b   1.000
_cell.length_c   1.000
_cell.angle_alpha   90.00
_cell.angle_beta   90.00
_cell.angle_gamma   90.00
#
_symmetry.space_group_name_H-M   'P 1'
#
loop_
_entity.id
_entity.type
_entity.pdbx_description
1 polymer ?
#
loop_
_entity_poly.entity_id
_entity_poly.type
_entity_poly.pdbx_seq_one_letter_code
_entity_poly.pdbx_strand_id
1 'polypeptide(L)' 'MQKKHMILELPAQKADLDRIISDDQHDVRHVSFSSTAAEGAIRHFVLVVWHDEEYGDHQF' A
#
# COMPACT_ATOMS: atom_id res chain seq x y z
N MET A 1 -2.15 16.90 -6.79
CA MET A 1 -2.01 15.83 -5.76
C MET A 1 -3.18 14.86 -5.84
N GLN A 2 -2.93 13.62 -6.25
CA GLN A 2 -3.96 12.58 -6.36
C GLN A 2 -3.87 11.62 -5.17
N LYS A 3 -5.01 11.35 -4.52
CA LYS A 3 -5.10 10.34 -3.46
C LYS A 3 -5.10 8.93 -4.05
N LYS A 4 -4.17 8.09 -3.61
CA LYS A 4 -4.06 6.68 -3.97
C LYS A 4 -4.41 5.80 -2.77
N HIS A 5 -4.88 4.60 -3.06
CA HIS A 5 -5.14 3.56 -2.08
C HIS A 5 -4.75 2.21 -2.67
N MET A 6 -4.17 1.35 -1.85
CA MET A 6 -3.85 -0.01 -2.24
C MET A 6 -4.03 -0.97 -1.06
N ILE A 7 -4.55 -2.15 -1.37
CA ILE A 7 -4.68 -3.26 -0.42
C ILE A 7 -3.61 -4.29 -0.79
N LEU A 8 -2.78 -4.65 0.17
CA LEU A 8 -1.70 -5.62 0.03
C LEU A 8 -2.00 -6.85 0.88
N GLU A 9 -1.75 -8.04 0.34
CA GLU A 9 -1.83 -9.29 1.07
C GLU A 9 -0.44 -9.73 1.56
N LEU A 10 -0.32 -10.00 2.87
CA LEU A 10 0.92 -10.45 3.49
C LEU A 10 0.90 -11.96 3.77
N PRO A 11 2.06 -12.65 3.61
CA PRO A 11 3.39 -12.08 3.35
C PRO A 11 3.73 -11.85 1.87
N ALA A 12 2.88 -12.27 0.94
CA ALA A 12 3.18 -12.30 -0.49
C ALA A 12 3.64 -10.95 -1.06
N GLN A 13 3.05 -9.84 -0.60
CA GLN A 13 3.33 -8.49 -1.11
C GLN A 13 4.14 -7.62 -0.14
N LYS A 14 4.95 -8.23 0.72
CA LYS A 14 5.78 -7.49 1.68
C LYS A 14 6.74 -6.51 0.99
N ALA A 15 7.35 -6.90 -0.13
CA ALA A 15 8.28 -6.04 -0.87
C ALA A 15 7.59 -4.77 -1.43
N ASP A 16 6.33 -4.88 -1.88
CA ASP A 16 5.56 -3.73 -2.35
C ASP A 16 5.23 -2.77 -1.20
N LEU A 17 4.88 -3.32 -0.02
CA LEU A 17 4.67 -2.51 1.18
C LEU A 17 5.95 -1.76 1.56
N ASP A 18 7.08 -2.47 1.64
CA ASP A 18 8.37 -1.91 2.02
C ASP A 18 8.79 -0.81 1.02
N ARG A 19 8.55 -0.99 -0.28
CA ARG A 19 8.79 0.04 -1.31
C ARG A 19 7.98 1.30 -1.03
N ILE A 20 6.68 1.17 -0.82
CA ILE A 20 5.76 2.33 -0.70
C ILE A 20 6.01 3.15 0.55
N ILE A 21 6.31 2.50 1.68
CA ILE A 21 6.58 3.22 2.94
C ILE A 21 7.95 3.90 2.93
N SER A 22 8.85 3.50 2.03
CA SER A 22 10.20 4.04 1.90
C SER A 22 10.36 5.09 0.80
N ASP A 23 9.34 5.26 -0.04
CA ASP A 23 9.38 6.17 -1.19
C ASP A 23 9.01 7.58 -0.72
N ASP A 24 10.00 8.49 -0.73
CA ASP A 24 9.81 9.89 -0.35
C ASP A 24 8.83 10.65 -1.26
N GLN A 25 8.49 10.09 -2.44
CA GLN A 25 7.46 10.65 -3.33
C GLN A 25 6.03 10.32 -2.88
N HIS A 26 5.89 9.27 -2.06
CA HIS A 26 4.61 8.86 -1.50
C HIS A 26 4.45 9.51 -0.12
N ASP A 27 3.60 10.53 -0.06
CA ASP A 27 3.18 11.11 1.20
C ASP A 27 2.15 10.18 1.87
N VAL A 28 2.65 9.15 2.56
CA VAL A 28 1.83 8.13 3.23
C VAL A 28 1.04 8.76 4.38
N ARG A 29 -0.28 8.81 4.22
CA ARG A 29 -1.20 9.39 5.21
C ARG A 29 -1.77 8.38 6.18
N HIS A 30 -1.92 7.14 5.75
CA HIS A 30 -2.54 6.10 6.57
C HIS A 30 -2.07 4.70 6.18
N VAL A 31 -1.79 3.90 7.20
CA VAL A 31 -1.53 2.45 7.07
C VAL A 31 -2.44 1.75 8.08
N SER A 32 -3.27 0.83 7.61
CA SER A 32 -4.15 0.02 8.45
C SER A 32 -3.96 -1.46 8.19
N PHE A 33 -3.92 -2.24 9.26
CA PHE A 33 -3.74 -3.68 9.22
C PHE A 33 -5.06 -4.35 9.54
N SER A 34 -5.46 -5.31 8.73
CA SER A 34 -6.62 -6.15 8.98
C SER A 34 -6.27 -7.62 8.76
N SER A 35 -7.06 -8.50 9.34
CA SER A 35 -6.89 -9.94 9.17
C SER A 35 -8.25 -10.59 9.09
N THR A 36 -8.36 -11.61 8.24
CA THR A 36 -9.58 -12.40 8.10
C THR A 36 -9.25 -13.88 8.14
N ALA A 37 -10.14 -14.68 8.73
CA ALA A 37 -10.07 -16.12 8.64
C ALA A 37 -10.90 -16.56 7.43
N ALA A 38 -10.25 -17.13 6.42
CA ALA A 38 -10.89 -17.67 5.23
C ALA A 38 -10.31 -19.05 4.93
N GLU A 39 -11.18 -20.03 4.68
CA GLU A 39 -10.78 -21.38 4.24
C GLU A 39 -9.79 -22.09 5.21
N GLY A 40 -9.91 -21.82 6.51
CA GLY A 40 -9.04 -22.42 7.53
C GLY A 40 -7.65 -21.78 7.64
N ALA A 41 -7.38 -20.72 6.86
CA ALA A 41 -6.16 -19.92 6.94
C ALA A 41 -6.46 -18.50 7.44
N ILE A 42 -5.48 -17.90 8.12
CA ILE A 42 -5.51 -16.46 8.44
C ILE A 42 -4.83 -15.72 7.29
N ARG A 43 -5.54 -14.79 6.67
CA ARG A 43 -5.01 -13.88 5.65
C ARG A 43 -4.84 -12.50 6.25
N HIS A 44 -3.69 -11.89 6.02
CA HIS A 44 -3.34 -10.57 6.53
C HIS A 44 -3.36 -9.56 5.39
N PHE A 45 -4.02 -8.42 5.62
CA PHE A 45 -4.10 -7.34 4.65
C PHE A 45 -3.58 -6.04 5.23
N VAL A 46 -2.99 -5.22 4.37
CA VAL A 46 -2.57 -3.86 4.67
C VAL A 46 -3.22 -2.91 3.69
N LEU A 47 -4.00 -1.95 4.20
CA LEU A 47 -4.47 -0.81 3.44
C LEU A 47 -3.46 0.33 3.60
N VAL A 48 -2.86 0.76 2.50
CA VAL A 48 -1.99 1.93 2.45
C VAL A 48 -2.69 3.03 1.67
N VAL A 49 -2.74 4.23 2.24
CA VAL A 49 -3.30 5.44 1.62
C VAL A 49 -2.22 6.51 1.61
N TRP A 50 -1.95 7.05 0.43
CA TRP A 50 -0.93 8.08 0.24
C TRP A 50 -1.38 9.10 -0.81
N HIS A 51 -0.66 10.23 -0.87
CA HIS A 51 -0.76 11.19 -1.95
C HIS A 51 0.53 11.13 -2.77
N ASP A 52 0.38 11.10 -4.10
CA ASP A 52 1.53 11.33 -4.98
C ASP A 52 1.68 12.83 -5.18
N GLU A 53 2.91 13.32 -5.00
CA GLU A 53 3.30 14.58 -5.60
C GLU A 53 3.23 14.41 -7.13
N GLU A 54 2.47 15.27 -7.81
CA GLU A 54 2.44 15.26 -9.28
C GLU A 54 3.81 15.74 -9.78
N TYR A 55 4.73 14.80 -10.01
CA TYR A 55 5.77 15.01 -11.00
C TYR A 55 5.14 14.83 -12.38
N GLY A 56 5.15 15.91 -13.16
CA GLY A 56 4.51 15.96 -14.47
C GLY A 56 4.89 14.79 -15.36
N ASP A 57 3.89 14.27 -16.07
CA ASP A 57 3.97 13.46 -17.30
C ASP A 57 5.23 12.62 -17.50
N HIS A 58 5.41 11.56 -16.73
CA HIS A 58 6.13 10.39 -17.20
C HIS A 58 5.29 9.13 -16.97
N GLN A 59 4.37 8.90 -17.90
CA GLN A 59 3.64 7.64 -18.05
C GLN A 59 4.64 6.51 -18.34
N PHE A 60 4.64 5.48 -17.50
CA PHE A 60 5.10 4.13 -17.84
C PHE A 60 3.93 3.17 -17.71
#